data_AF-A0A1W9NUF7-F1
#
_entry.id   AF-A0A1W9NUF7-F1
#
_cell.length_a   1.000
_cell.length_b   1.000
_cell.length_c   1.000
_cell.angle_alpha   90.00
_cell.angle_beta   90.00
_cell.angle_gamma   90.00
#
_symmetry.space_group_name_H-M   'P 1'
#
loop_
_entity.id
_entity.type
_entity.pdbx_description
1 polymer ?
#
loop_
_entity_poly.entity_id
_entity_poly.type
_entity_poly.pdbx_seq_one_letter_code
_entity_poly.pdbx_strand_id
1 'polypeptide(L)'
;FTTFSMGRESAQGTNVEVQTKPTFAPVSFLQAYKAGSTAIKLLWRPHPSDKISSYVIERSVNGGEWKFMAQVEGLLMAEYIDTLVRGGGNTYAYRVIAKSYDGVKARPSQASRISL
;
A
#
# COMPACT_ATOMS: atom_id res chain seq x y z
N PHE A 1 26.26 42.40 48.07
CA PHE A 1 25.90 41.14 48.76
C PHE A 1 24.83 40.41 47.94
N THR A 2 24.56 39.15 48.29
CA THR A 2 23.86 38.13 47.48
C THR A 2 22.71 37.47 48.28
N THR A 3 21.80 36.69 47.69
CA THR A 3 21.79 36.14 46.32
C THR A 3 20.70 36.82 45.44
N PHE A 4 19.67 36.25 44.81
CA PHE A 4 19.08 34.90 44.76
C PHE A 4 18.73 34.49 43.32
N SER A 5 18.64 33.19 43.07
CA SER A 5 18.24 32.58 41.80
C SER A 5 17.19 31.49 42.02
N MET A 6 16.30 31.30 41.04
CA MET A 6 15.54 30.08 40.74
C MET A 6 14.67 30.38 39.49
N GLY A 7 14.53 29.52 38.49
CA GLY A 7 15.16 28.22 38.27
C GLY A 7 14.22 27.26 37.53
N ARG A 8 14.77 26.42 36.64
CA ARG A 8 14.07 25.42 35.79
C ARG A 8 13.28 26.00 34.60
N GLU A 9 13.99 26.22 33.49
CA GLU A 9 13.40 25.84 32.20
C GLU A 9 13.51 24.32 32.04
N SER A 10 12.56 23.71 31.35
CA SER A 10 12.62 22.27 31.01
C SER A 10 13.75 22.03 30.00
N ALA A 11 14.52 20.95 30.19
CA ALA A 11 15.46 20.49 29.16
C ALA A 11 14.70 20.27 27.84
N GLN A 12 15.24 20.76 26.72
CA GLN A 12 14.64 20.55 25.40
C GLN A 12 14.53 19.05 25.16
N GLY A 13 13.32 18.58 24.82
CA GLY A 13 13.08 17.17 24.53
C GLY A 13 13.94 16.73 23.35
N THR A 14 14.72 15.66 23.53
CA THR A 14 15.61 15.15 22.50
C THR A 14 14.80 14.83 21.24
N ASN A 15 15.08 15.53 20.14
CA ASN A 15 14.47 15.24 18.85
C ASN A 15 14.88 13.84 18.40
N VAL A 16 13.99 12.86 18.61
CA VAL A 16 14.18 11.50 18.09
C VAL A 16 13.96 11.56 16.58
N GLU A 17 15.05 11.70 15.83
CA GLU A 17 15.02 11.63 14.37
C GLU A 17 14.72 10.19 13.95
N VAL A 18 13.42 9.89 13.75
CA VAL A 18 12.97 8.58 13.28
C VAL A 18 13.32 8.43 11.80
N GLN A 19 14.56 8.04 11.52
CA GLN A 19 15.02 7.67 10.19
C GLN A 19 14.32 6.37 9.75
N THR A 20 13.14 6.52 9.14
CA THR A 20 12.34 5.41 8.59
C THR A 20 13.12 4.65 7.53
N LYS A 21 13.11 3.31 7.55
CA LYS A 21 13.73 2.49 6.50
C LYS A 21 13.31 2.98 5.10
N PRO A 22 14.23 3.10 4.13
CA PRO A 22 13.91 3.58 2.79
C PRO A 22 12.84 2.71 2.13
N THR A 23 11.76 3.33 1.66
CA THR A 23 10.62 2.63 1.06
C THR A 23 10.93 2.17 -0.36
N PHE A 24 10.42 0.99 -0.73
CA PHE A 24 10.57 0.43 -2.06
C PHE A 24 9.78 1.20 -3.12
N ALA A 25 10.18 1.04 -4.39
CA ALA A 25 9.49 1.62 -5.54
C ALA A 25 8.05 1.06 -5.66
N PRO A 26 7.12 1.84 -6.24
CA PRO A 26 5.78 1.34 -6.52
C PRO A 26 5.78 0.10 -7.43
N VAL A 27 4.80 -0.78 -7.24
CA VAL A 27 4.51 -1.84 -8.22
C VAL A 27 4.07 -1.20 -9.54
N SER A 28 4.61 -1.72 -10.65
CA SER A 28 4.39 -1.16 -11.99
C SER A 28 3.38 -1.98 -12.80
N PHE A 29 2.78 -1.33 -13.81
CA PHE A 29 1.93 -1.99 -14.81
C PHE A 29 0.70 -2.71 -14.24
N LEU A 30 0.07 -2.17 -13.17
CA LEU A 30 -1.17 -2.73 -12.63
C LEU A 30 -2.35 -2.49 -13.59
N GLN A 31 -2.92 -3.57 -14.11
CA GLN A 31 -4.09 -3.56 -14.98
C GLN A 31 -5.23 -4.41 -14.38
N ALA A 32 -6.46 -3.89 -14.44
CA ALA A 32 -7.67 -4.57 -14.02
C ALA A 32 -8.53 -4.95 -15.24
N TYR A 33 -9.05 -6.18 -15.25
CA TYR A 33 -9.80 -6.76 -16.37
C TYR A 33 -11.11 -7.36 -15.87
N LYS A 34 -12.21 -7.18 -16.62
CA LYS A 34 -13.50 -7.79 -16.32
C LYS A 34 -13.45 -9.29 -16.64
N ALA A 35 -13.51 -10.13 -15.60
CA ALA A 35 -13.38 -11.59 -15.70
C ALA A 35 -14.76 -12.29 -15.59
N GLY A 36 -15.75 -11.76 -16.30
CA GLY A 36 -17.16 -12.14 -16.19
C GLY A 36 -18.03 -11.04 -15.60
N SER A 37 -19.24 -11.37 -15.13
CA SER A 37 -20.19 -10.42 -14.54
C SER A 37 -19.89 -10.05 -13.08
N THR A 38 -19.22 -10.95 -12.34
CA THR A 38 -18.99 -10.85 -10.89
C THR A 38 -17.54 -11.11 -10.48
N ALA A 39 -16.58 -10.92 -11.40
CA ALA A 39 -15.16 -11.03 -11.07
C ALA A 39 -14.30 -10.01 -11.83
N ILE A 40 -13.22 -9.55 -11.20
CA ILE A 40 -12.16 -8.74 -11.81
C ILE A 40 -10.82 -9.46 -11.62
N LYS A 41 -10.09 -9.69 -12.72
CA LYS A 41 -8.70 -10.15 -12.65
C LYS A 41 -7.75 -8.95 -12.66
N LEU A 42 -6.79 -8.95 -11.75
CA LEU A 42 -5.67 -8.02 -11.71
C LEU A 42 -4.41 -8.71 -12.23
N LEU A 43 -3.62 -7.98 -13.00
CA LEU A 43 -2.26 -8.35 -13.41
C LEU A 43 -1.32 -7.17 -13.13
N TRP A 44 -0.09 -7.46 -12.70
CA TRP A 44 0.98 -6.46 -12.56
C TRP A 44 2.32 -7.06 -12.98
N ARG A 45 3.38 -6.23 -12.98
CA ARG A 45 4.75 -6.75 -13.14
C ARG A 45 5.36 -7.05 -11.76
N PRO A 46 6.06 -8.18 -11.59
CA PRO A 46 6.89 -8.41 -10.42
C PRO A 46 7.78 -7.21 -10.09
N HIS A 47 7.94 -6.90 -8.81
CA HIS A 47 8.80 -5.80 -8.37
C HIS A 47 10.28 -6.17 -8.60
N PRO A 48 11.14 -5.25 -9.10
CA PRO A 48 12.50 -5.60 -9.52
C PRO A 48 13.49 -5.93 -8.39
N SER A 49 13.15 -5.66 -7.12
CA SER A 49 13.94 -6.15 -5.98
C SER A 49 13.40 -7.47 -5.44
N ASP A 50 14.28 -8.48 -5.55
CA ASP A 50 14.43 -9.68 -4.74
C ASP A 50 13.92 -9.63 -3.29
N LYS A 51 14.10 -8.51 -2.59
CA LYS A 51 13.71 -8.33 -1.17
C LYS A 51 12.20 -8.33 -0.94
N ILE A 52 11.38 -8.26 -1.99
CA ILE A 52 9.92 -8.31 -1.88
C ILE A 52 9.45 -9.76 -1.67
N SER A 53 8.73 -9.97 -0.56
CA SER A 53 8.16 -11.26 -0.18
C SER A 53 6.72 -11.42 -0.66
N SER A 54 5.97 -10.32 -0.76
CA SER A 54 4.52 -10.36 -0.96
C SER A 54 3.95 -9.05 -1.54
N TYR A 55 2.72 -9.13 -2.04
CA TYR A 55 1.94 -8.02 -2.55
C TYR A 55 0.66 -7.86 -1.73
N VAL A 56 0.38 -6.65 -1.25
CA VAL A 56 -0.89 -6.29 -0.61
C VAL A 56 -1.79 -5.64 -1.65
N ILE A 57 -2.98 -6.21 -1.86
CA ILE A 57 -4.01 -5.70 -2.78
C ILE A 57 -5.01 -4.88 -1.97
N GLU A 58 -5.23 -3.64 -2.38
CA GLU A 58 -6.24 -2.74 -1.80
C GLU A 58 -7.22 -2.26 -2.88
N ARG A 59 -8.49 -2.09 -2.48
CA ARG A 59 -9.61 -1.73 -3.36
C ARG A 59 -10.39 -0.56 -2.79
N SER A 60 -10.69 0.42 -3.63
CA SER A 60 -11.68 1.47 -3.41
C SER A 60 -12.90 1.20 -4.31
N VAL A 61 -14.09 1.56 -3.84
CA VAL A 61 -15.37 1.42 -4.57
C VAL A 61 -16.03 2.78 -4.63
N ASN A 62 -16.44 3.21 -5.84
CA ASN A 62 -17.11 4.48 -6.12
C ASN A 62 -16.38 5.72 -5.56
N GLY A 63 -15.05 5.67 -5.47
CA GLY A 63 -14.21 6.75 -4.94
C GLY A 63 -14.08 6.79 -3.41
N GLY A 64 -14.71 5.85 -2.68
CA GLY A 64 -14.59 5.72 -1.23
C GLY A 64 -13.22 5.20 -0.75
N GLU A 65 -13.13 4.88 0.53
CA GLU A 65 -11.89 4.45 1.18
C GLU A 65 -11.22 3.22 0.53
N TRP A 66 -9.89 3.16 0.65
CA TRP A 66 -9.09 1.99 0.28
C TRP A 66 -9.20 0.92 1.36
N LYS A 67 -9.69 -0.26 1.00
CA LYS A 67 -9.86 -1.40 1.89
C LYS A 67 -8.96 -2.56 1.46
N PHE A 68 -8.37 -3.25 2.42
CA PHE A 68 -7.59 -4.46 2.18
C PHE A 68 -8.48 -5.55 1.54
N MET A 69 -7.96 -6.21 0.50
CA MET A 69 -8.62 -7.35 -0.15
C MET A 69 -7.86 -8.66 0.07
N ALA A 70 -6.54 -8.65 -0.13
CA ALA A 70 -5.69 -9.83 0.01
C ALA A 70 -4.22 -9.46 0.21
N GLN A 71 -3.45 -10.40 0.75
CA GLN A 71 -1.99 -10.44 0.61
C GLN A 71 -1.66 -11.67 -0.23
N VAL A 72 -0.88 -11.49 -1.29
CA VAL A 72 -0.41 -12.54 -2.20
C VAL A 72 1.07 -12.76 -1.91
N GLU A 73 1.42 -13.96 -1.46
CA GLU A 73 2.81 -14.33 -1.13
C GLU A 73 3.60 -14.71 -2.40
N GLY A 74 4.89 -14.41 -2.41
CA GLY A 74 5.84 -14.74 -3.48
C GLY A 74 6.09 -13.60 -4.46
N LEU A 75 7.38 -13.28 -4.67
CA LEU A 75 7.85 -12.22 -5.59
C LEU A 75 7.25 -12.31 -7.01
N LEU A 76 7.07 -13.53 -7.52
CA LEU A 76 6.60 -13.80 -8.89
C LEU A 76 5.08 -13.94 -9.00
N MET A 77 4.34 -13.96 -7.88
CA MET A 77 2.88 -14.09 -7.87
C MET A 77 2.24 -12.74 -8.18
N ALA A 78 2.22 -12.40 -9.46
CA ALA A 78 1.83 -11.08 -9.99
C ALA A 78 0.39 -11.00 -10.52
N GLU A 79 -0.51 -11.83 -9.98
CA GLU A 79 -1.93 -11.84 -10.32
C GLU A 79 -2.84 -12.02 -9.10
N TYR A 80 -4.09 -11.55 -9.21
CA TYR A 80 -5.15 -11.73 -8.23
C TYR A 80 -6.52 -11.72 -8.93
N ILE A 81 -7.52 -12.40 -8.37
CA ILE A 81 -8.90 -12.37 -8.87
C ILE A 81 -9.82 -11.97 -7.73
N ASP A 82 -10.46 -10.80 -7.86
CA ASP A 82 -11.48 -10.33 -6.94
C ASP A 82 -12.85 -10.85 -7.39
N THR A 83 -13.41 -11.80 -6.64
CA THR A 83 -14.76 -12.35 -6.81
C THR A 83 -15.81 -11.69 -5.90
N LEU A 84 -15.39 -10.71 -5.08
CA LEU A 84 -16.25 -9.96 -4.14
C LEU A 84 -16.73 -8.64 -4.78
N VAL A 85 -16.97 -8.66 -6.09
CA VAL A 85 -17.39 -7.51 -6.92
C VAL A 85 -18.80 -7.73 -7.46
N ARG A 86 -19.56 -6.66 -7.60
CA ARG A 86 -20.96 -6.68 -8.03
C ARG A 86 -21.16 -5.67 -9.15
N GLY A 87 -21.57 -6.16 -10.32
CA GLY A 87 -22.00 -5.31 -11.42
C GLY A 87 -23.22 -4.45 -11.08
N GLY A 88 -23.51 -3.48 -11.93
CA GLY A 88 -24.58 -2.50 -11.74
C GLY A 88 -24.07 -1.06 -11.68
N GLY A 89 -22.99 -0.73 -12.41
CA GLY A 89 -22.44 0.63 -12.49
C GLY A 89 -21.41 0.97 -11.42
N ASN A 90 -21.08 0.03 -10.52
CA ASN A 90 -20.01 0.23 -9.55
C ASN A 90 -18.66 0.41 -10.26
N THR A 91 -17.92 1.44 -9.86
CA THR A 91 -16.56 1.70 -10.31
C THR A 91 -15.58 1.26 -9.22
N TYR A 92 -14.73 0.30 -9.57
CA TYR A 92 -13.70 -0.25 -8.71
C TYR A 92 -12.34 0.36 -9.06
N ALA A 93 -11.59 0.75 -8.04
CA ALA A 93 -10.20 1.16 -8.17
C ALA A 93 -9.32 0.21 -7.36
N TYR A 94 -8.21 -0.26 -7.93
CA TYR A 94 -7.26 -1.17 -7.28
C TYR A 94 -5.87 -0.55 -7.24
N ARG A 95 -5.14 -0.81 -6.17
CA ARG A 95 -3.71 -0.51 -6.04
C ARG A 95 -3.00 -1.68 -5.37
N VAL A 96 -1.74 -1.88 -5.73
CA VAL A 96 -0.88 -2.94 -5.16
C VAL A 96 0.29 -2.29 -4.44
N ILE A 97 0.58 -2.79 -3.24
CA ILE A 97 1.70 -2.36 -2.40
C ILE A 97 2.63 -3.57 -2.22
N ALA A 98 3.85 -3.50 -2.75
CA ALA A 98 4.87 -4.51 -2.47
C ALA A 98 5.32 -4.43 -1.00
N LYS A 99 5.63 -5.58 -0.41
CA LYS A 99 6.06 -5.74 0.99
C LYS A 99 7.28 -6.66 1.03
N SER A 100 8.30 -6.28 1.81
CA SER A 100 9.53 -7.06 1.95
C SER A 100 9.46 -8.15 3.03
N TYR A 101 10.45 -9.05 3.05
CA TYR A 101 10.66 -9.99 4.16
C TYR A 101 10.80 -9.26 5.52
N ASP A 102 11.46 -8.10 5.52
CA ASP A 102 11.56 -7.15 6.64
C ASP A 102 10.22 -6.49 7.05
N GLY A 103 9.11 -6.78 6.36
CA GLY A 103 7.79 -6.16 6.58
C GLY A 103 7.65 -4.72 6.05
N VAL A 104 8.70 -4.14 5.48
CA VAL A 104 8.68 -2.77 4.92
C VAL A 104 7.80 -2.73 3.68
N LYS A 105 6.87 -1.77 3.64
CA LYS A 105 5.98 -1.54 2.51
C LYS A 105 6.59 -0.53 1.52
N ALA A 106 6.34 -0.78 0.24
CA ALA A 106 6.53 0.17 -0.85
C ALA A 106 5.50 1.31 -0.77
N ARG A 107 5.69 2.33 -1.61
CA ARG A 107 4.58 3.23 -1.99
C ARG A 107 3.54 2.45 -2.83
N PRO A 108 2.23 2.77 -2.76
CA PRO A 108 1.23 2.11 -3.60
C PRO A 108 1.48 2.34 -5.10
N SER A 109 1.09 1.36 -5.91
CA SER A 109 1.07 1.49 -7.37
C SER A 109 0.21 2.66 -7.86
N GLN A 110 0.39 3.03 -9.14
CA GLN A 110 -0.64 3.73 -9.88
C GLN A 110 -1.97 2.96 -9.77
N ALA A 111 -3.08 3.66 -9.53
CA ALA A 111 -4.38 3.04 -9.30
C ALA A 111 -5.05 2.66 -10.63
N SER A 112 -5.33 1.37 -10.81
CA SER A 112 -6.06 0.85 -11.97
C SER A 112 -7.57 0.94 -11.72
N ARG A 113 -8.37 1.42 -12.68
CA ARG A 113 -9.81 1.65 -12.53
C ARG A 113 -10.62 0.88 -13.58
N ILE A 114 -11.76 0.34 -13.17
CA ILE A 114 -12.69 -0.41 -14.03
C ILE A 114 -14.12 -0.33 -13.46
N SER A 115 -15.14 -0.35 -14.32
CA SER A 115 -16.56 -0.34 -13.92
C SER A 115 -17.25 -1.63 -14.38
N LEU A 116 -18.25 -2.10 -13.62
CA LEU A 116 -18.90 -3.41 -13.85
C LEU A 116 -20.40 -3.37 -14.20
#